data_AF-A0A0B1S0C0-F1
#
_entry.id   AF-A0A0B1S0C0-F1
#
_cell.length_a   1.000
_cell.length_b   1.000
_cell.length_c   1.000
_cell.angle_alpha   90.00
_cell.angle_beta   90.00
_cell.angle_gamma   90.00
#
_symmetry.space_group_name_H-M   'P 1'
#
loop_
_entity.id
_entity.type
_entity.pdbx_description
1 polymer ?
#
loop_
_entity_poly.entity_id
_entity_poly.type
_entity_poly.pdbx_seq_one_letter_code
_entity_poly.pdbx_strand_id
1 'polypeptide(L)'
;MDTKDMLTDDRYDVRVQHTGHVKINIPQFVTSLCRIDIDLFPFDTQFCAVALASPLLSVEEMDVNATQPPKDSYFSGNAEWEVINVTVRQMKFMEDGEYRAEVHYILHLNRRPIYYITVIVVPTFLISALSILGIFSPGSNDGPRNEKVCFRRDF
;
A
#
# COMPACT_ATOMS: atom_id res chain seq x y z
N MET A 1 -3.34 22.44 11.22
CA MET A 1 -1.95 22.88 11.07
C MET A 1 -1.26 21.74 10.36
N ASP A 2 -1.25 21.83 9.04
CA ASP A 2 -0.89 20.71 8.16
C ASP A 2 0.59 20.39 8.31
N THR A 3 0.92 19.10 8.47
CA THR A 3 2.31 18.59 8.57
C THR A 3 3.19 19.04 7.40
N LYS A 4 2.57 19.46 6.29
CA LYS A 4 3.19 20.04 5.11
C LYS A 4 3.88 21.38 5.38
N ASP A 5 3.37 22.16 6.34
CA ASP A 5 3.93 23.47 6.71
C ASP A 5 5.11 23.38 7.69
N MET A 6 5.40 22.19 8.24
CA MET A 6 6.58 21.93 9.08
C MET A 6 7.85 21.59 8.28
N LEU A 7 7.77 21.52 6.94
CA LEU A 7 8.88 21.13 6.05
C LEU A 7 9.36 22.29 5.15
N THR A 8 8.83 23.49 5.35
CA THR A 8 9.00 24.63 4.45
C THR A 8 10.25 25.49 4.72
N ASP A 9 11.05 25.14 5.73
CA ASP A 9 12.31 25.81 5.98
C ASP A 9 13.44 24.86 5.57
N ASP A 10 14.21 25.22 4.53
CA ASP A 10 15.43 24.53 4.06
C ASP A 10 16.58 24.55 5.11
N ARG A 11 16.23 24.62 6.38
CA ARG A 11 17.13 24.61 7.53
C ARG A 11 17.06 23.25 8.19
N TYR A 12 17.90 22.34 7.69
CA TYR A 12 18.16 21.06 8.34
C TYR A 12 19.21 21.25 9.42
N ASP A 13 18.89 20.88 10.66
CA ASP A 13 19.88 20.87 11.74
C ASP A 13 20.85 19.70 11.54
N VAL A 14 22.15 20.04 11.49
CA VAL A 14 23.23 19.07 11.38
C VAL A 14 23.96 18.96 12.71
N ARG A 15 24.01 17.76 13.29
CA ARG A 15 24.79 17.49 14.50
C ARG A 15 26.18 17.00 14.11
N VAL A 16 27.19 17.78 14.45
CA VAL A 16 28.61 17.44 14.25
C VAL A 16 29.23 17.04 15.59
N GLN A 17 29.89 15.88 15.62
CA GLN A 17 30.64 15.40 16.77
C GLN A 17 32.13 15.72 16.62
N HIS A 18 32.86 15.82 17.74
CA HIS A 18 34.30 16.07 17.74
C HIS A 18 35.14 14.97 17.04
N THR A 19 34.56 13.78 16.83
CA THR A 19 35.17 12.68 16.06
C THR A 19 35.07 12.85 14.55
N GLY A 20 34.35 13.88 14.07
CA GLY A 20 34.01 14.05 12.66
C GLY A 20 32.74 13.31 12.23
N HIS A 21 32.06 12.61 13.14
CA HIS A 21 30.75 12.01 12.83
C HIS A 21 29.68 13.10 12.67
N VAL A 22 29.00 13.06 11.53
CA VAL A 22 27.92 13.97 11.18
C VAL A 22 26.60 13.20 11.15
N LYS A 23 25.59 13.71 11.85
CA LYS A 23 24.22 13.18 11.82
C LYS A 23 23.27 14.27 11.35
N ILE A 24 22.48 13.95 10.33
CA ILE A 24 21.41 14.79 9.80
C ILE A 24 20.12 13.96 9.72
N ASN A 25 18.99 14.59 10.03
CA ASN A 25 17.67 13.99 9.86
C ASN A 25 16.86 14.89 8.91
N ILE A 26 16.57 14.39 7.72
CA ILE A 26 15.83 15.15 6.69
C ILE A 26 14.43 14.55 6.58
N PRO A 27 13.38 15.21 7.10
CA PRO A 27 12.02 14.76 6.86
C PRO A 27 11.62 15.06 5.41
N GLN A 28 11.06 14.06 4.72
CA GLN A 28 10.68 14.16 3.30
C GLN A 28 9.37 13.42 3.03
N PHE A 29 8.56 13.96 2.12
CA PHE A 29 7.45 13.23 1.52
C PHE A 29 7.94 12.51 0.26
N VAL A 30 7.78 11.20 0.22
CA VAL A 30 8.17 10.38 -0.93
C VAL A 30 6.94 9.71 -1.50
N THR A 31 6.77 9.81 -2.81
CA THR A 31 5.77 9.06 -3.57
C THR A 31 6.49 7.94 -4.30
N SER A 32 6.11 6.69 -4.05
CA SER A 32 6.64 5.53 -4.76
C SER A 32 5.54 4.81 -5.53
N LEU A 33 5.93 4.14 -6.61
CA LEU A 33 5.05 3.25 -7.36
C LEU A 33 5.03 1.89 -6.66
N CYS A 34 3.84 1.44 -6.25
CA CYS A 34 3.64 0.12 -5.67
C CYS A 34 2.58 -0.64 -6.46
N ARG A 35 2.89 -1.87 -6.86
CA ARG A 35 1.92 -2.76 -7.51
C ARG A 35 1.10 -3.45 -6.42
N ILE A 36 -0.22 -3.25 -6.50
CA ILE A 36 -1.18 -3.82 -5.55
C ILE A 36 -1.69 -5.15 -6.08
N ASP A 37 -1.67 -6.17 -5.23
CA ASP A 37 -2.32 -7.45 -5.47
C ASP A 37 -3.73 -7.45 -4.85
N ILE A 38 -4.76 -7.77 -5.63
CA ILE A 38 -6.17 -7.65 -5.22
C ILE A 38 -6.88 -9.00 -5.08
N ASP A 39 -6.16 -10.12 -5.18
CA ASP A 39 -6.76 -11.45 -5.17
C ASP A 39 -7.55 -11.75 -3.88
N LEU A 40 -7.09 -11.21 -2.74
CA LEU A 40 -7.71 -11.38 -1.43
C LEU A 40 -8.44 -10.14 -0.92
N PHE A 41 -8.76 -9.19 -1.80
CA PHE A 41 -9.46 -7.97 -1.41
C PHE A 41 -10.79 -8.28 -0.69
N PRO A 42 -11.13 -7.60 0.43
CA PRO A 42 -10.42 -6.49 1.10
C PRO A 42 -9.48 -6.92 2.25
N PHE A 43 -9.16 -8.21 2.37
CA PHE A 43 -8.30 -8.78 3.42
C PHE A 43 -6.85 -8.97 2.92
N ASP A 44 -6.42 -8.09 2.04
CA ASP A 44 -5.13 -8.14 1.37
C ASP A 44 -4.00 -7.52 2.19
N THR A 45 -2.78 -8.05 2.00
CA THR A 45 -1.53 -7.50 2.53
C THR A 45 -0.63 -7.12 1.37
N GLN A 46 -0.04 -5.93 1.45
CA GLN A 46 0.79 -5.36 0.39
C GLN A 46 2.23 -5.16 0.86
N PHE A 47 3.16 -5.27 -0.08
CA PHE A 47 4.58 -5.05 0.14
C PHE A 47 5.05 -3.93 -0.79
N CYS A 48 5.15 -2.72 -0.25
CA CYS A 48 5.52 -1.54 -1.03
C CYS A 48 6.95 -1.12 -0.69
N ALA A 49 7.80 -0.98 -1.71
CA ALA A 49 9.18 -0.54 -1.53
C ALA A 49 9.33 0.95 -1.81
N VAL A 50 10.14 1.61 -0.99
CA VAL A 50 10.75 2.91 -1.28
C VAL A 50 12.24 2.68 -1.50
N ALA A 51 12.67 2.87 -2.75
CA ALA A 51 14.06 2.73 -3.14
C ALA A 51 14.80 4.06 -3.02
N LEU A 52 15.99 4.02 -2.43
CA LEU A 52 16.91 5.14 -2.29
C LEU A 52 18.25 4.74 -2.89
N ALA A 53 18.73 5.54 -3.83
CA ALA A 53 20.04 5.35 -4.46
C ALA A 53 20.64 6.71 -4.81
N SER A 54 21.96 6.76 -4.91
CA SER A 54 22.65 7.91 -5.50
C SER A 54 22.64 7.80 -7.02
N PRO A 55 22.18 8.81 -7.76
CA PRO A 55 22.22 8.78 -9.22
C PRO A 55 23.62 9.05 -9.80
N LEU A 56 24.54 9.64 -9.01
CA LEU A 56 25.83 10.12 -9.52
C LEU A 56 27.03 9.38 -8.93
N LEU A 57 26.94 8.94 -7.66
CA LEU A 57 28.09 8.41 -6.93
C LEU A 57 28.15 6.89 -7.04
N SER A 58 29.34 6.38 -7.29
CA SER A 58 29.66 4.95 -7.22
C SER A 58 29.87 4.49 -5.77
N VAL A 59 29.89 3.18 -5.57
CA VAL A 59 30.18 2.54 -4.27
C VAL A 59 31.59 2.88 -3.76
N GLU A 60 32.54 3.16 -4.65
CA GLU A 60 33.91 3.54 -4.28
C GLU A 60 33.97 4.97 -3.69
N GLU A 61 33.06 5.84 -4.10
CA GLU A 61 32.95 7.21 -3.62
C GLU A 61 32.00 7.34 -2.42
N MET A 62 30.88 6.59 -2.46
CA MET A 62 29.87 6.58 -1.41
C MET A 62 29.24 5.20 -1.26
N ASP A 63 29.59 4.51 -0.18
CA ASP A 63 28.86 3.30 0.23
C ASP A 63 27.77 3.66 1.25
N VAL A 64 26.58 3.11 1.04
CA VAL A 64 25.41 3.36 1.89
C VAL A 64 25.17 2.13 2.74
N ASN A 65 25.09 2.27 4.05
CA ASN A 65 24.66 1.20 4.94
C ASN A 65 23.33 1.57 5.60
N ALA A 66 22.36 0.66 5.55
CA ALA A 66 21.04 0.90 6.06
C ALA A 66 20.79 0.11 7.35
N THR A 67 20.25 0.79 8.35
CA THR A 67 19.87 0.16 9.62
C THR A 67 18.38 -0.14 9.62
N GLN A 68 17.98 -1.26 10.25
CA GLN A 68 16.57 -1.55 10.44
C GLN A 68 15.95 -0.47 11.32
N PRO A 69 14.74 0.01 10.98
CA PRO A 69 14.06 0.96 11.83
C PRO A 69 13.76 0.34 13.22
N PRO A 70 13.72 1.15 14.28
CA PRO A 70 13.34 0.67 15.61
C PRO A 70 11.97 0.00 15.60
N LYS A 71 11.80 -1.09 16.37
CA LYS A 71 10.51 -1.81 16.49
C LYS A 71 9.38 -0.92 17.01
N ASP A 72 9.68 -0.01 17.93
CA ASP A 72 8.73 0.94 18.53
C ASP A 72 8.69 2.29 17.79
N SER A 73 8.97 2.27 16.49
CA SER A 73 8.97 3.48 15.67
C SER A 73 7.55 4.05 15.50
N TYR A 74 7.49 5.33 15.12
CA TYR A 74 6.26 6.11 14.93
C TYR A 74 5.43 5.71 13.69
N PHE A 75 5.57 4.49 13.16
CA PHE A 75 4.82 4.05 11.98
C PHE A 75 3.39 3.69 12.36
N SER A 76 2.57 4.69 12.68
CA SER A 76 1.13 4.56 12.64
C SER A 76 0.70 4.75 11.19
N GLY A 77 0.16 3.71 10.55
CA GLY A 77 -0.45 3.81 9.23
C GLY A 77 -1.62 4.82 9.19
N ASN A 78 -2.43 4.77 8.15
CA ASN A 78 -3.57 5.68 8.00
C ASN A 78 -4.92 4.96 8.24
N ALA A 79 -6.02 5.62 7.84
CA ALA A 79 -7.37 5.08 8.01
C ALA A 79 -7.65 3.84 7.14
N GLU A 80 -6.92 3.65 6.05
CA GLU A 80 -7.09 2.53 5.12
C GLU A 80 -6.05 1.43 5.36
N TRP A 81 -4.83 1.79 5.72
CA TRP A 81 -3.66 0.92 5.78
C TRP A 81 -3.02 0.97 7.15
N GLU A 82 -2.73 -0.19 7.69
CA GLU A 82 -1.90 -0.38 8.88
C GLU A 82 -0.50 -0.79 8.45
N VAL A 83 0.54 -0.14 8.98
CA VAL A 83 1.93 -0.56 8.77
C VAL A 83 2.24 -1.62 9.82
N ILE A 84 2.41 -2.86 9.39
CA ILE A 84 2.72 -3.99 10.28
C ILE A 84 4.22 -4.00 10.62
N ASN A 85 5.05 -3.79 9.60
CA ASN A 85 6.49 -3.88 9.70
C ASN A 85 7.16 -3.10 8.57
N VAL A 86 8.43 -2.75 8.76
CA VAL A 86 9.29 -2.20 7.72
C VAL A 86 10.57 -3.01 7.68
N THR A 87 10.82 -3.69 6.56
CA THR A 87 12.05 -4.45 6.33
C THR A 87 12.97 -3.69 5.41
N VAL A 88 14.28 -3.78 5.64
CA VAL A 88 15.29 -3.08 4.85
C VAL A 88 16.08 -4.09 4.04
N ARG A 89 16.24 -3.84 2.74
CA ARG A 89 17.09 -4.62 1.85
C ARG A 89 18.11 -3.69 1.19
N GLN A 90 19.38 -4.01 1.34
CA GLN A 90 20.46 -3.32 0.64
C GLN A 90 20.93 -4.18 -0.54
N MET A 91 21.21 -3.54 -1.66
CA MET A 91 21.75 -4.18 -2.84
C MET A 91 22.78 -3.28 -3.52
N LYS A 92 23.67 -3.92 -4.28
CA LYS A 92 24.61 -3.25 -5.18
C LYS A 92 24.35 -3.78 -6.58
N PHE A 93 24.26 -2.90 -7.56
CA PHE A 93 24.05 -3.26 -8.96
C PHE A 93 25.07 -2.56 -9.84
N MET A 94 25.29 -3.10 -11.02
CA MET A 94 26.25 -2.55 -11.99
C MET A 94 25.49 -1.70 -13.01
N GLU A 95 25.96 -0.48 -13.23
CA GLU A 95 25.41 0.47 -14.18
C GLU A 95 26.56 1.25 -14.82
N ASP A 96 26.62 1.28 -16.16
CA ASP A 96 27.66 1.96 -16.95
C ASP A 96 29.11 1.60 -16.58
N GLY A 97 29.36 0.37 -16.09
CA GLY A 97 30.70 -0.08 -15.73
C GLY A 97 31.07 0.13 -14.27
N GLU A 98 30.22 0.81 -13.49
CA GLU A 98 30.43 1.11 -12.08
C GLU A 98 29.40 0.42 -11.20
N TYR A 99 29.78 0.11 -9.96
CA TYR A 99 28.83 -0.41 -8.97
C TYR A 99 28.16 0.74 -8.24
N ARG A 100 26.83 0.69 -8.14
CA ARG A 100 25.99 1.64 -7.39
C ARG A 100 25.28 0.93 -6.25
N ALA A 101 25.14 1.63 -5.13
CA ALA A 101 24.42 1.16 -3.95
C ALA A 101 22.96 1.62 -3.98
N GLU A 102 22.05 0.71 -3.64
CA GLU A 102 20.63 0.97 -3.52
C GLU A 102 20.07 0.32 -2.25
N VAL A 103 19.20 1.05 -1.57
CA VAL A 103 18.55 0.62 -0.33
C VAL A 103 17.03 0.66 -0.52
N HIS A 104 16.36 -0.45 -0.25
CA HIS A 104 14.91 -0.59 -0.28
C HIS A 104 14.35 -0.65 1.14
N TYR A 105 13.52 0.32 1.49
CA TYR A 105 12.63 0.25 2.65
C TYR A 105 11.30 -0.35 2.20
N ILE A 106 11.04 -1.60 2.60
CA ILE A 106 9.85 -2.35 2.21
C ILE A 106 8.84 -2.26 3.36
N LEU A 107 7.75 -1.53 3.13
CA LEU A 107 6.64 -1.39 4.04
C LEU A 107 5.67 -2.58 3.86
N HIS A 108 5.35 -3.25 4.96
CA HIS A 108 4.37 -4.32 5.02
C HIS A 108 3.05 -3.70 5.46
N LEU A 109 2.11 -3.58 4.55
CA LEU A 109 0.86 -2.85 4.73
C LEU A 109 -0.32 -3.82 4.78
N ASN A 110 -1.15 -3.72 5.82
CA ASN A 110 -2.41 -4.46 5.91
C ASN A 110 -3.59 -3.53 5.69
N ARG A 111 -4.55 -3.92 4.85
CA ARG A 111 -5.75 -3.13 4.63
C ARG A 111 -6.68 -3.24 5.84
N ARG A 112 -7.31 -2.14 6.25
CA ARG A 112 -8.41 -2.12 7.21
C ARG A 112 -9.72 -2.43 6.45
N PRO A 113 -10.29 -3.64 6.57
CA PRO A 113 -11.35 -4.10 5.66
C PRO A 113 -12.74 -3.56 6.01
N ILE A 114 -12.91 -2.99 7.21
CA ILE A 114 -14.23 -2.71 7.80
C ILE A 114 -15.13 -1.86 6.88
N TYR A 115 -14.56 -0.82 6.27
CA TYR A 115 -15.28 0.06 5.36
C TYR A 115 -15.80 -0.71 4.14
N TYR A 116 -14.93 -1.49 3.50
CA TYR A 116 -15.28 -2.29 2.32
C TYR A 116 -16.30 -3.39 2.62
N ILE A 117 -16.22 -4.01 3.79
CA ILE A 117 -17.22 -5.00 4.22
C ILE A 117 -18.59 -4.33 4.32
N THR A 118 -18.69 -3.19 4.99
CA THR A 118 -19.98 -2.52 5.23
C THR A 118 -20.60 -1.92 3.97
N VAL A 119 -19.77 -1.39 3.05
CA VAL A 119 -20.25 -0.65 1.87
C VAL A 119 -20.36 -1.54 0.62
N ILE A 120 -19.50 -2.55 0.48
CA ILE A 120 -19.46 -3.40 -0.72
C ILE A 120 -20.00 -4.78 -0.43
N VAL A 121 -19.44 -5.49 0.55
CA VAL A 121 -19.75 -6.92 0.78
C VAL A 121 -21.17 -7.11 1.28
N VAL A 122 -21.59 -6.36 2.30
CA VAL A 122 -22.93 -6.51 2.89
C VAL A 122 -24.06 -6.19 1.90
N PRO A 123 -24.05 -5.05 1.17
CA PRO A 123 -25.13 -4.74 0.23
C PRO A 123 -25.20 -5.72 -0.95
N THR A 124 -24.05 -6.14 -1.50
CA THR A 124 -24.01 -7.11 -2.61
C THR A 124 -24.53 -8.48 -2.18
N PHE A 125 -24.16 -8.94 -0.98
CA PHE A 125 -24.69 -10.15 -0.40
C PHE A 125 -26.22 -10.08 -0.25
N LEU A 126 -26.75 -9.00 0.33
CA LEU A 126 -28.20 -8.81 0.50
C LEU A 126 -28.95 -8.81 -0.84
N ILE A 127 -28.45 -8.08 -1.84
CA ILE A 127 -29.06 -8.04 -3.18
C ILE A 127 -29.05 -9.42 -3.84
N SER A 128 -27.94 -10.16 -3.74
CA SER A 128 -27.83 -11.52 -4.30
C SER A 128 -28.81 -12.49 -3.62
N ALA A 129 -28.92 -12.42 -2.29
CA ALA A 129 -29.84 -13.24 -1.51
C ALA A 129 -31.30 -12.92 -1.86
N LEU A 130 -31.66 -11.63 -1.94
CA LEU A 130 -33.00 -11.19 -2.34
C LEU A 130 -33.35 -11.61 -3.77
N SER A 131 -32.37 -11.62 -4.67
CA SER A 131 -32.56 -12.04 -6.06
C SER A 131 -32.84 -13.55 -6.15
N ILE A 132 -32.08 -14.36 -5.41
CA ILE A 132 -32.31 -15.81 -5.31
C ILE A 132 -33.68 -16.09 -4.69
N LEU A 133 -34.00 -15.47 -3.55
CA LEU A 133 -35.28 -15.63 -2.87
C LEU A 133 -36.46 -15.16 -3.74
N GLY A 134 -36.31 -14.08 -4.49
CA GLY A 134 -37.33 -13.57 -5.41
C GLY A 134 -37.69 -14.53 -6.54
N ILE A 135 -36.72 -15.32 -7.02
CA ILE A 135 -36.93 -16.37 -8.02
C ILE A 135 -37.73 -17.54 -7.42
N PHE A 136 -37.45 -17.91 -6.17
CA PHE A 136 -38.12 -19.03 -5.49
C PHE A 136 -39.40 -18.63 -4.74
N SER A 137 -39.70 -17.33 -4.60
CA SER A 137 -40.91 -16.86 -3.95
C SER A 137 -42.15 -17.23 -4.78
N PRO A 138 -43.12 -17.98 -4.21
CA PRO A 138 -44.39 -18.21 -4.85
C PRO A 138 -45.00 -16.85 -5.23
N GLY A 139 -45.45 -16.69 -6.47
CA GLY A 139 -46.24 -15.54 -6.82
C GLY A 139 -47.53 -15.58 -6.04
N SER A 140 -47.79 -14.59 -5.18
CA SER A 140 -49.16 -14.28 -4.83
C SER A 140 -49.86 -13.87 -6.13
N ASN A 141 -50.56 -14.83 -6.71
CA ASN A 141 -51.40 -14.65 -7.88
C ASN A 141 -52.46 -13.60 -7.57
N ASP A 142 -52.38 -12.45 -8.25
CA ASP A 142 -53.56 -11.66 -8.57
C ASP A 142 -53.34 -10.84 -9.87
N GLY A 143 -52.97 -11.55 -10.94
CA GLY A 143 -52.77 -11.01 -12.29
C GLY A 143 -51.75 -11.82 -13.08
N PRO A 144 -51.84 -11.92 -14.42
CA PRO A 144 -50.99 -12.81 -15.21
C PRO A 144 -49.52 -12.39 -15.08
N ARG A 145 -48.77 -13.20 -14.32
CA ARG A 145 -47.33 -13.10 -14.16
C ARG A 145 -46.70 -13.80 -15.36
N ASN A 146 -46.53 -13.07 -16.46
CA ASN A 146 -45.87 -13.59 -17.65
C ASN A 146 -44.42 -13.96 -17.29
N GLU A 147 -44.11 -15.25 -17.27
CA GLU A 147 -42.74 -15.74 -17.10
C GLU A 147 -41.84 -15.15 -18.20
N LYS A 148 -40.79 -14.43 -17.81
CA LYS A 148 -39.74 -13.97 -18.73
C LYS A 148 -38.63 -15.01 -18.86
N VAL A 149 -38.94 -16.25 -19.21
CA VAL A 149 -37.92 -17.20 -19.70
C VAL A 149 -38.52 -18.05 -20.82
N CYS A 150 -38.41 -17.55 -22.06
CA CYS A 150 -38.64 -18.37 -23.24
C CYS A 150 -37.35 -19.13 -23.57
N PHE A 151 -37.28 -20.42 -23.24
CA PHE A 151 -36.28 -21.31 -23.82
C PHE A 151 -36.66 -21.55 -25.28
N ARG A 152 -36.02 -20.81 -26.19
CA ARG A 152 -36.07 -21.09 -27.62
C ARG A 152 -35.33 -22.42 -27.86
N ARG A 153 -36.07 -23.49 -28.12
CA ARG A 153 -35.52 -24.71 -28.74
C ARG A 153 -35.65 -24.55 -30.24
N ASP A 154 -34.50 -24.40 -30.90
CA ASP A 154 -34.36 -24.63 -32.33
C ASP A 154 -34.62 -26.12 -32.61
N PHE A 155 -35.59 -26.39 -33.49
CA PHE A 155 -35.62 -27.46 -34.51
C PHE A 155 -36.83 -27.23 -35.43
#